data_AF-A0A932JM81-F1
#
_entry.id   AF-A0A932JM81-F1
#
_cell.length_a   1.000
_cell.length_b   1.000
_cell.length_c   1.000
_cell.angle_alpha   90.00
_cell.angle_beta   90.00
_cell.angle_gamma   90.00
#
_symmetry.space_group_name_H-M   'P 1'
#
loop_
_entity.id
_entity.type
_entity.pdbx_description
1 polymer ?
#
loop_
_entity_poly.entity_id
_entity_poly.type
_entity_poly.pdbx_seq_one_letter_code
_entity_poly.pdbx_strand_id
1 'polypeptide(L)'
;MTLVLVKAGFWLAIILVVLYWALKVAAREDPTQPPPRSRRFRRSLTAVAGVLTVALLVEMMSFRPLYGGFFFGYLLGEPMASSTMPHIEAELGRLRSAVELYYADHEGRYPESVDELIRDKKYLDRPVGHADVFILGSNGSYARAHWHYQTNTLKNFSSREGADDSGGWGYVNDRSSPEWGTVFVNCTHPHWKRSRLTGDTDIPWNLLPEPKASSNG
;
A
#
# COMPACT_ATOMS: atom_id res chain seq x y z
N MET A 1 -18.23 -23.45 -9.12
CA MET A 1 -19.28 -23.02 -10.09
C MET A 1 -20.69 -23.00 -9.47
N THR A 2 -21.07 -24.01 -8.68
CA THR A 2 -22.38 -24.11 -8.00
C THR A 2 -22.75 -22.92 -7.12
N LEU A 3 -21.81 -22.39 -6.32
CA LEU A 3 -22.06 -21.25 -5.44
C LEU A 3 -22.42 -19.95 -6.20
N VAL A 4 -21.84 -19.74 -7.38
CA VAL A 4 -22.08 -18.55 -8.21
C VAL A 4 -23.50 -18.60 -8.79
N LEU A 5 -23.93 -19.77 -9.26
CA LEU A 5 -25.27 -19.97 -9.83
C LEU A 5 -26.38 -19.85 -8.78
N VAL A 6 -26.15 -20.36 -7.56
CA VAL A 6 -27.10 -20.21 -6.44
C VAL A 6 -27.25 -18.73 -6.05
N LYS A 7 -26.15 -17.97 -6.01
CA LYS A 7 -26.20 -16.53 -5.72
C LYS A 7 -26.89 -15.73 -6.82
N ALA A 8 -26.63 -16.05 -8.09
CA ALA A 8 -27.31 -15.40 -9.22
C ALA A 8 -28.83 -15.64 -9.17
N GLY A 9 -29.26 -16.87 -8.84
CA GLY A 9 -30.68 -17.20 -8.66
C GLY A 9 -31.34 -16.42 -7.53
N PHE A 10 -30.65 -16.25 -6.40
CA PHE A 10 -31.15 -15.47 -5.26
C PHE A 10 -31.38 -13.99 -5.62
N TRP A 11 -30.42 -13.35 -6.29
CA TRP A 11 -30.56 -11.96 -6.73
C TRP A 11 -31.65 -11.76 -7.77
N LEU A 12 -31.78 -12.69 -8.72
CA LEU A 12 -32.86 -12.67 -9.70
C LEU A 12 -34.23 -12.74 -9.02
N ALA A 13 -34.39 -13.58 -7.99
CA ALA A 13 -35.62 -13.68 -7.22
C ALA A 13 -35.96 -12.36 -6.49
N ILE A 14 -34.98 -11.70 -5.86
CA ILE A 14 -35.19 -10.39 -5.21
C ILE A 14 -35.63 -9.33 -6.23
N ILE A 15 -34.94 -9.26 -7.37
CA ILE A 15 -35.26 -8.31 -8.45
C ILE A 15 -36.69 -8.52 -8.95
N LEU A 16 -37.09 -9.78 -9.18
CA LEU A 16 -38.44 -10.12 -9.63
C LEU A 16 -39.51 -9.75 -8.59
N VAL A 17 -39.25 -9.93 -7.29
CA VAL A 17 -40.19 -9.52 -6.23
C VAL A 17 -40.36 -8.00 -6.20
N VAL A 18 -39.27 -7.23 -6.33
CA VAL A 18 -39.32 -5.77 -6.37
C VAL A 18 -40.06 -5.27 -7.61
N LEU A 19 -39.76 -5.83 -8.79
CA LEU A 19 -40.43 -5.51 -10.05
C LEU A 19 -41.93 -5.83 -9.98
N TYR A 20 -42.30 -7.00 -9.47
CA TYR A 20 -43.70 -7.38 -9.28
C TYR A 20 -44.43 -6.39 -8.38
N TRP A 21 -43.80 -5.97 -7.27
CA TRP A 21 -44.41 -5.00 -6.36
C TRP A 21 -44.56 -3.63 -7.01
N ALA A 22 -43.54 -3.16 -7.75
CA ALA A 22 -43.59 -1.90 -8.48
C ALA A 22 -44.70 -1.90 -9.55
N LEU A 23 -44.80 -2.98 -10.33
CA LEU A 23 -45.86 -3.14 -11.33
C LEU A 23 -47.25 -3.20 -10.70
N LYS A 24 -47.39 -3.89 -9.56
CA LYS A 24 -48.66 -3.98 -8.83
C LYS A 24 -49.10 -2.63 -8.25
N VAL A 25 -48.15 -1.78 -7.84
CA VAL A 25 -48.43 -0.41 -7.42
C VAL A 25 -48.87 0.42 -8.61
N ALA A 26 -48.12 0.37 -9.72
CA ALA A 26 -48.46 1.10 -10.95
C ALA A 26 -49.83 0.71 -11.53
N ALA A 27 -50.20 -0.57 -11.49
CA ALA A 27 -51.47 -1.07 -12.00
C ALA A 27 -52.70 -0.67 -11.15
N ARG A 28 -52.49 -0.13 -9.95
CA ARG A 28 -53.58 0.33 -9.06
C ARG A 28 -53.86 1.82 -9.17
N GLU A 29 -53.06 2.56 -9.94
CA GLU A 29 -53.27 3.98 -10.16
C GLU A 29 -54.18 4.16 -11.38
N ASP A 30 -55.45 4.49 -11.13
CA ASP A 30 -56.35 5.03 -12.15
C ASP A 30 -55.76 6.39 -12.59
N PRO A 31 -55.37 6.56 -13.86
CA PRO A 31 -54.69 7.77 -14.36
C PRO A 31 -55.58 9.02 -14.27
N THR A 32 -56.87 8.85 -13.99
CA THR A 32 -57.83 9.95 -13.86
C THR A 32 -57.98 10.46 -12.42
N GLN A 33 -57.45 9.75 -11.41
CA GLN A 33 -57.53 10.20 -10.01
C GLN A 33 -56.27 10.97 -9.57
N PRO A 34 -56.44 12.12 -8.90
CA PRO A 34 -55.32 12.86 -8.36
C PRO A 34 -54.59 12.03 -7.28
N PRO A 35 -53.26 12.12 -7.18
CA PRO A 35 -52.47 11.24 -6.32
C PRO A 35 -52.96 11.32 -4.87
N PRO A 36 -53.16 10.17 -4.19
CA PRO A 36 -53.71 10.17 -2.85
C PRO A 36 -52.75 10.87 -1.88
N ARG A 37 -53.20 12.01 -1.31
CA ARG A 37 -52.50 12.76 -0.25
C ARG A 37 -52.42 12.01 1.10
N SER A 38 -52.48 10.68 1.09
CA SER A 38 -52.45 9.91 2.33
C SER A 38 -51.01 9.75 2.83
N ARG A 39 -50.73 10.33 4.00
CA ARG A 39 -49.46 10.15 4.73
C ARG A 39 -49.09 8.67 4.95
N ARG A 40 -50.06 7.75 4.86
CA ARG A 40 -49.84 6.30 5.02
C ARG A 40 -49.03 5.73 3.86
N PHE A 41 -49.27 6.16 2.62
CA PHE A 41 -48.53 5.65 1.45
C PHE A 41 -47.04 6.00 1.51
N ARG A 42 -46.70 7.24 1.91
CA ARG A 42 -45.31 7.66 2.07
C ARG A 42 -44.56 6.84 3.12
N ARG A 43 -45.22 6.52 4.25
CA ARG A 43 -44.63 5.72 5.34
C ARG A 43 -44.33 4.28 4.90
N SER A 44 -45.18 3.69 4.07
CA SER A 44 -44.95 2.35 3.51
C SER A 44 -43.73 2.33 2.60
N LEU A 45 -43.58 3.35 1.73
CA LEU A 45 -42.43 3.44 0.83
C LEU A 45 -41.11 3.63 1.60
N THR A 46 -41.12 4.43 2.68
CA THR A 46 -39.92 4.66 3.50
C THR A 46 -39.49 3.39 4.24
N ALA A 47 -40.45 2.60 4.73
CA ALA A 47 -40.14 1.33 5.40
C ALA A 47 -39.50 0.32 4.44
N VAL A 48 -40.02 0.20 3.22
CA VAL A 48 -39.46 -0.71 2.21
C VAL A 48 -38.06 -0.28 1.77
N ALA A 49 -37.84 1.02 1.53
CA ALA A 49 -36.51 1.56 1.21
C ALA A 49 -35.51 1.33 2.35
N GLY A 50 -35.94 1.48 3.61
CA GLY A 50 -35.10 1.21 4.78
C GLY A 50 -34.66 -0.26 4.86
N VAL A 51 -35.60 -1.20 4.66
CA VAL A 51 -35.28 -2.64 4.69
C VAL A 51 -34.32 -3.03 3.57
N LEU A 52 -34.51 -2.51 2.35
CA LEU A 52 -33.60 -2.75 1.22
C LEU A 52 -32.20 -2.19 1.48
N THR A 53 -32.11 -1.01 2.10
CA THR A 53 -30.83 -0.38 2.45
C THR A 53 -30.06 -1.22 3.47
N VAL A 54 -30.73 -1.70 4.52
CA VAL A 54 -30.10 -2.55 5.53
C VAL A 54 -29.66 -3.89 4.93
N ALA A 55 -30.48 -4.51 4.07
CA ALA A 55 -30.13 -5.76 3.40
C ALA A 55 -28.88 -5.61 2.50
N LEU A 56 -28.78 -4.51 1.75
CA LEU A 56 -27.60 -4.19 0.94
C LEU A 56 -26.34 -3.99 1.81
N LEU A 57 -26.46 -3.27 2.94
CA LEU A 57 -25.34 -3.05 3.85
C LEU A 57 -24.83 -4.34 4.49
N VAL A 58 -25.74 -5.24 4.89
CA VAL A 58 -25.36 -6.56 5.46
C VAL A 58 -24.62 -7.41 4.42
N GLU A 59 -25.09 -7.44 3.17
CA GLU A 59 -24.39 -8.14 2.08
C GLU A 59 -23.02 -7.52 1.76
N MET A 60 -22.91 -6.18 1.72
CA MET A 60 -21.62 -5.51 1.55
C MET A 60 -20.62 -5.85 2.67
N MET A 61 -21.10 -6.06 3.90
CA MET A 61 -20.26 -6.50 5.02
C MET A 61 -19.83 -7.97 4.89
N SER A 62 -20.67 -8.84 4.32
CA SER A 62 -20.36 -10.26 4.10
C SER A 62 -19.39 -10.51 2.93
N PHE A 63 -19.20 -9.55 2.02
CA PHE A 63 -18.28 -9.64 0.88
C PHE A 63 -16.83 -9.18 1.15
N ARG A 64 -16.50 -8.86 2.42
CA ARG A 64 -15.21 -8.28 2.81
C ARG A 64 -13.93 -9.06 2.44
N PRO A 65 -13.85 -10.40 2.32
CA PRO A 65 -12.56 -11.04 2.10
C PRO A 65 -12.13 -11.16 0.62
N LEU A 66 -12.96 -10.79 -0.37
CA LEU A 66 -12.62 -11.02 -1.80
C LEU A 66 -12.55 -9.76 -2.69
N TYR A 67 -13.18 -8.64 -2.29
CA TYR A 67 -13.15 -7.39 -3.09
C TYR A 67 -12.62 -6.16 -2.34
N GLY A 68 -12.21 -6.33 -1.07
CA GLY A 68 -11.81 -5.24 -0.18
C GLY A 68 -10.52 -4.48 -0.56
N GLY A 69 -9.82 -4.89 -1.62
CA GLY A 69 -8.61 -4.20 -2.08
C GLY A 69 -8.81 -3.14 -3.16
N PHE A 70 -9.86 -3.22 -3.98
CA PHE A 70 -9.82 -2.52 -5.29
C PHE A 70 -10.86 -1.41 -5.50
N PHE A 71 -12.04 -1.45 -4.83
CA PHE A 71 -13.13 -0.53 -5.16
C PHE A 71 -13.34 0.65 -4.20
N PHE A 72 -12.84 0.59 -2.97
CA PHE A 72 -13.07 1.64 -1.97
C PHE A 72 -12.11 2.85 -2.11
N GLY A 73 -11.10 2.76 -2.97
CA GLY A 73 -10.12 3.83 -3.18
C GLY A 73 -10.52 4.93 -4.16
N TYR A 74 -11.56 4.73 -4.98
CA TYR A 74 -11.88 5.66 -6.08
C TYR A 74 -12.95 6.73 -5.77
N LEU A 75 -13.77 6.56 -4.73
CA LEU A 75 -14.94 7.43 -4.51
C LEU A 75 -14.74 8.53 -3.45
N LEU A 76 -13.73 8.39 -2.59
CA LEU A 76 -13.28 9.45 -1.70
C LEU A 76 -12.00 9.98 -2.30
N GLY A 77 -12.07 11.13 -2.96
CA GLY A 77 -10.92 11.86 -3.49
C GLY A 77 -10.00 12.31 -2.37
N GLU A 78 -9.31 11.35 -1.77
CA GLU A 78 -8.17 11.57 -0.90
C GLU A 78 -7.09 12.19 -1.78
N PRO A 79 -6.57 13.40 -1.45
CA PRO A 79 -5.46 13.96 -2.19
C PRO A 79 -4.32 12.94 -2.15
N MET A 80 -3.67 12.71 -3.30
CA MET A 80 -2.52 11.83 -3.45
C MET A 80 -1.28 12.31 -2.67
N ALA A 81 -1.40 12.46 -1.35
CA ALA A 81 -0.36 12.85 -0.41
C ALA A 81 0.42 11.62 0.08
N SER A 82 0.80 10.73 -0.85
CA SER A 82 1.69 9.59 -0.59
C SER A 82 2.43 9.19 -1.88
N SER A 83 2.81 10.17 -2.69
CA SER A 83 3.45 9.99 -4.00
C SER A 83 4.94 10.36 -4.03
N THR A 84 5.52 10.79 -2.91
CA THR A 84 6.83 11.47 -2.91
C THR A 84 8.06 10.59 -2.67
N MET A 85 7.93 9.29 -2.44
CA MET A 85 9.09 8.40 -2.27
C MET A 85 9.14 7.09 -3.11
N PRO A 86 8.33 6.87 -4.18
CA PRO A 86 8.45 5.65 -4.98
C PRO A 86 9.86 5.40 -5.52
N HIS A 87 10.62 6.45 -5.85
CA HIS A 87 11.94 6.29 -6.46
C HIS A 87 13.00 5.82 -5.45
N ILE A 88 12.99 6.32 -4.22
CA ILE A 88 13.96 5.92 -3.18
C ILE A 88 13.75 4.45 -2.81
N GLU A 89 12.49 4.06 -2.60
CA GLU A 89 12.14 2.66 -2.29
C GLU A 89 12.53 1.73 -3.45
N ALA A 90 12.31 2.16 -4.70
CA ALA A 90 12.70 1.40 -5.88
C ALA A 90 14.23 1.27 -6.02
N GLU A 91 14.99 2.34 -5.78
CA GLU A 91 16.46 2.32 -5.82
C GLU A 91 17.04 1.46 -4.68
N LEU A 92 16.50 1.57 -3.47
CA LEU A 92 16.89 0.73 -2.33
C LEU A 92 16.57 -0.75 -2.61
N GLY A 93 15.40 -1.02 -3.17
CA GLY A 93 15.01 -2.36 -3.62
C GLY A 93 15.99 -2.90 -4.65
N ARG A 94 16.37 -2.11 -5.67
CA ARG A 94 17.35 -2.53 -6.68
C ARG A 94 18.70 -2.86 -6.06
N LEU A 95 19.18 -2.03 -5.13
CA LEU A 95 20.44 -2.27 -4.42
C LEU A 95 20.43 -3.57 -3.62
N ARG A 96 19.36 -3.81 -2.85
CA ARG A 96 19.20 -5.05 -2.08
C ARG A 96 19.17 -6.26 -3.00
N SER A 97 18.41 -6.20 -4.09
CA SER A 97 18.40 -7.27 -5.10
C SER A 97 19.78 -7.52 -5.72
N ALA A 98 20.57 -6.48 -5.98
CA ALA A 98 21.92 -6.63 -6.51
C ALA A 98 22.86 -7.36 -5.53
N VAL A 99 22.78 -7.05 -4.23
CA VAL A 99 23.54 -7.75 -3.18
C VAL A 99 23.12 -9.21 -3.06
N GLU A 100 21.82 -9.50 -3.07
CA GLU A 100 21.29 -10.88 -3.01
C GLU A 100 21.73 -11.71 -4.22
N LEU A 101 21.69 -11.14 -5.43
CA LEU A 101 22.19 -11.82 -6.64
C LEU A 101 23.69 -12.07 -6.56
N TYR A 102 24.47 -11.10 -6.08
CA TYR A 102 25.89 -11.30 -5.85
C TYR A 102 26.13 -12.45 -4.86
N TYR A 103 25.40 -12.47 -3.74
CA TYR A 103 25.50 -13.50 -2.71
C TYR A 103 25.24 -14.91 -3.27
N ALA A 104 24.17 -15.05 -4.07
CA ALA A 104 23.82 -16.30 -4.73
C ALA A 104 24.92 -16.78 -5.70
N ASP A 105 25.51 -15.87 -6.47
CA ASP A 105 26.54 -16.19 -7.47
C ASP A 105 27.93 -16.47 -6.86
N HIS A 106 28.18 -16.05 -5.61
CA HIS A 106 29.47 -16.19 -4.93
C HIS A 106 29.43 -17.14 -3.73
N GLU A 107 28.56 -18.15 -3.80
CA GLU A 107 28.48 -19.25 -2.82
C GLU A 107 28.20 -18.75 -1.38
N GLY A 108 27.33 -17.75 -1.26
CA GLY A 108 26.94 -17.20 0.02
C GLY A 108 27.95 -16.23 0.63
N ARG A 109 28.75 -15.56 -0.21
CA ARG A 109 29.62 -14.45 0.20
C ARG A 109 29.05 -13.13 -0.27
N TYR A 110 28.90 -12.19 0.66
CA TYR A 110 28.56 -10.80 0.33
C TYR A 110 29.77 -10.08 -0.29
N PRO A 111 29.54 -9.01 -1.07
CA PRO A 111 30.64 -8.24 -1.66
C PRO A 111 31.47 -7.53 -0.57
N GLU A 112 32.79 -7.47 -0.74
CA GLU A 112 33.69 -6.78 0.21
C GLU A 112 33.57 -5.25 0.10
N SER A 113 33.10 -4.79 -1.05
CA SER A 113 32.89 -3.39 -1.34
C SER A 113 31.77 -3.25 -2.37
N VAL A 114 31.08 -2.12 -2.30
CA VAL A 114 30.06 -1.78 -3.29
C VAL A 114 30.58 -1.79 -4.73
N ASP A 115 31.85 -1.46 -4.95
CA ASP A 115 32.43 -1.36 -6.29
C ASP A 115 32.30 -2.68 -7.07
N GLU A 116 32.23 -3.82 -6.37
CA GLU A 116 32.01 -5.14 -6.97
C GLU A 116 30.62 -5.31 -7.59
N LEU A 117 29.60 -4.62 -7.08
CA LEU A 117 28.25 -4.63 -7.64
C LEU A 117 28.19 -3.88 -8.98
N ILE A 118 29.09 -2.92 -9.19
CA ILE A 118 29.10 -2.01 -10.34
C ILE A 118 30.10 -2.45 -11.41
N ARG A 119 31.22 -3.07 -11.02
CA ARG A 119 32.39 -3.36 -11.85
C ARG A 119 32.05 -3.93 -13.23
N ASP A 120 31.24 -4.97 -13.29
CA ASP A 120 30.93 -5.70 -14.53
C ASP A 120 29.52 -5.42 -15.06
N LYS A 121 28.80 -4.48 -14.43
CA LYS A 121 27.39 -4.17 -14.71
C LYS A 121 26.42 -5.36 -14.64
N LYS A 122 26.86 -6.48 -14.07
CA LYS A 122 26.08 -7.71 -13.95
C LYS A 122 24.95 -7.57 -12.92
N TYR A 123 25.25 -6.94 -11.78
CA TYR A 123 24.30 -6.77 -10.67
C TYR A 123 23.64 -5.38 -10.68
N LEU A 124 24.39 -4.35 -11.09
CA LEU A 124 23.88 -3.00 -11.32
C LEU A 124 24.24 -2.53 -12.72
N ASP A 125 23.24 -2.43 -13.58
CA ASP A 125 23.37 -2.01 -14.99
C ASP A 125 23.69 -0.51 -15.14
N ARG A 126 23.35 0.28 -14.13
CA ARG A 126 23.60 1.72 -14.06
C ARG A 126 24.03 2.15 -12.64
N PRO A 127 24.73 3.30 -12.54
CA PRO A 127 24.93 3.96 -11.25
C PRO A 127 23.61 4.16 -10.51
N VAL A 128 23.67 4.08 -9.19
CA VAL A 128 22.50 4.25 -8.33
C VAL A 128 21.95 5.67 -8.48
N GLY A 129 20.63 5.81 -8.37
CA GLY A 129 19.97 7.11 -8.31
C GLY A 129 20.33 7.87 -7.02
N HIS A 130 19.85 9.09 -6.92
CA HIS A 130 20.07 9.92 -5.73
C HIS A 130 19.20 9.41 -4.58
N ALA A 131 19.74 9.36 -3.36
CA ALA A 131 18.95 9.09 -2.16
C ALA A 131 18.33 10.41 -1.64
N ASP A 132 17.21 10.81 -2.23
CA ASP A 132 16.55 12.07 -1.85
C ASP A 132 15.77 11.93 -0.56
N VAL A 133 16.37 12.20 0.60
CA VAL A 133 15.65 12.11 1.87
C VAL A 133 14.67 13.30 2.02
N PHE A 134 13.40 13.03 2.34
CA PHE A 134 12.43 14.05 2.73
C PHE A 134 12.01 13.85 4.18
N ILE A 135 11.97 14.93 4.94
CA ILE A 135 11.55 14.95 6.34
C ILE A 135 10.14 15.53 6.41
N LEU A 136 9.32 14.97 7.30
CA LEU A 136 8.03 15.55 7.63
C LEU A 136 8.24 16.81 8.48
N GLY A 137 7.95 17.98 7.90
CA GLY A 137 7.99 19.25 8.61
C GLY A 137 6.90 19.36 9.67
N SER A 138 7.07 20.28 10.61
CA SER A 138 6.11 20.56 11.70
C SER A 138 4.71 20.95 11.22
N ASN A 139 4.60 21.44 9.98
CA ASN A 139 3.35 21.78 9.31
C ASN A 139 2.69 20.59 8.58
N GLY A 140 3.24 19.37 8.72
CA GLY A 140 2.76 18.17 8.03
C GLY A 140 3.12 18.10 6.54
N SER A 141 3.92 19.04 6.02
CA SER A 141 4.45 18.98 4.65
C SER A 141 5.75 18.19 4.60
N TYR A 142 5.95 17.39 3.56
CA TYR A 142 7.25 16.78 3.29
C TYR A 142 8.15 17.85 2.69
N ALA A 143 9.16 18.25 3.45
CA ALA A 143 10.23 19.10 2.93
C ALA A 143 11.42 18.20 2.60
N ARG A 144 12.17 18.55 1.55
CA ARG A 144 13.48 17.95 1.33
C ARG A 144 14.30 18.16 2.62
N ALA A 145 14.97 17.11 3.07
CA ALA A 145 15.87 17.21 4.19
C ALA A 145 17.00 18.16 3.78
N HIS A 146 16.89 19.44 4.16
CA HIS A 146 17.84 20.48 3.74
C HIS A 146 19.27 20.25 4.25
N TRP A 147 19.42 19.30 5.19
CA TRP A 147 20.70 18.86 5.73
C TRP A 147 21.35 17.71 4.97
N HIS A 148 20.66 17.11 3.98
CA HIS A 148 21.20 16.01 3.19
C HIS A 148 21.57 16.51 1.80
N TYR A 149 22.83 16.33 1.42
CA TYR A 149 23.23 16.55 0.03
C TYR A 149 22.58 15.47 -0.84
N GLN A 150 22.03 15.88 -1.99
CA GLN A 150 21.51 14.93 -2.98
C GLN A 150 22.69 14.25 -3.64
N THR A 151 23.04 13.08 -3.15
CA THR A 151 24.15 12.30 -3.67
C THR A 151 23.68 10.89 -4.02
N ASN A 152 24.31 10.33 -5.04
CA ASN A 152 24.22 8.93 -5.45
C ASN A 152 25.42 8.11 -4.97
N THR A 153 26.27 8.67 -4.12
CA THR A 153 27.43 7.98 -3.55
C THR A 153 26.95 6.79 -2.72
N LEU A 154 27.56 5.63 -2.98
CA LEU A 154 27.52 4.50 -2.05
C LEU A 154 28.78 4.53 -1.20
N LYS A 155 28.60 4.38 0.11
CA LYS A 155 29.69 4.32 1.08
C LYS A 155 29.66 2.98 1.82
N ASN A 156 30.85 2.50 2.15
CA ASN A 156 31.05 1.33 2.99
C ASN A 156 31.05 1.77 4.47
N PHE A 157 30.39 0.99 5.32
CA PHE A 157 30.28 1.22 6.76
C PHE A 157 30.58 -0.06 7.54
N SER A 158 31.05 0.09 8.78
CA SER A 158 31.21 -1.04 9.71
C SER A 158 29.88 -1.47 10.35
N SER A 159 28.96 -0.52 10.55
CA SER A 159 27.59 -0.77 10.97
C SER A 159 26.69 0.39 10.55
N ARG A 160 25.38 0.22 10.68
CA ARG A 160 24.43 1.26 10.30
C ARG A 160 24.41 2.46 11.23
N GLU A 161 24.78 2.27 12.49
CA GLU A 161 24.94 3.36 13.46
C GLU A 161 26.06 4.32 13.06
N GLY A 162 26.97 3.89 12.18
CA GLY A 162 28.02 4.74 11.61
C GLY A 162 27.55 5.71 10.52
N ALA A 163 26.25 5.75 10.19
CA ALA A 163 25.70 6.72 9.24
C ALA A 163 26.07 8.17 9.63
N ASP A 164 26.38 9.00 8.63
CA ASP A 164 26.99 10.32 8.84
C ASP A 164 26.15 11.50 8.30
N ASP A 165 24.91 11.24 7.88
CA ASP A 165 23.98 12.21 7.27
C ASP A 165 24.53 12.94 6.03
N SER A 166 25.61 12.46 5.41
CA SER A 166 26.10 13.04 4.15
C SER A 166 25.20 12.75 2.94
N GLY A 167 24.12 12.00 3.14
CA GLY A 167 23.21 11.52 2.11
C GLY A 167 23.74 10.30 1.36
N GLY A 168 22.98 9.87 0.36
CA GLY A 168 23.34 8.74 -0.49
C GLY A 168 22.99 7.41 0.18
N TRP A 169 23.80 6.41 -0.12
CA TRP A 169 23.52 5.02 0.23
C TRP A 169 24.66 4.46 1.07
N GLY A 170 24.32 3.61 2.04
CA GLY A 170 25.28 2.90 2.87
C GLY A 170 25.21 1.40 2.64
N TYR A 171 26.37 0.75 2.68
CA TYR A 171 26.51 -0.69 2.64
C TYR A 171 27.39 -1.14 3.82
N VAL A 172 26.92 -2.09 4.61
CA VAL A 172 27.71 -2.65 5.71
C VAL A 172 28.64 -3.73 5.16
N ASN A 173 29.93 -3.44 5.06
CA ASN A 173 30.92 -4.34 4.47
C ASN A 173 31.86 -5.00 5.51
N ASP A 174 31.68 -4.69 6.79
CA ASP A 174 32.44 -5.32 7.87
C ASP A 174 31.91 -6.73 8.17
N ARG A 175 32.73 -7.74 7.84
CA ARG A 175 32.42 -9.16 8.05
C ARG A 175 32.17 -9.54 9.51
N SER A 176 32.66 -8.74 10.46
CA SER A 176 32.44 -8.97 11.90
C SER A 176 31.10 -8.42 12.39
N SER A 177 30.47 -7.55 11.60
CA SER A 177 29.17 -6.96 11.92
C SER A 177 28.04 -7.96 11.70
N PRO A 178 27.07 -8.06 12.64
CA PRO A 178 25.86 -8.85 12.41
C PRO A 178 24.99 -8.28 11.27
N GLU A 179 25.26 -7.06 10.82
CA GLU A 179 24.58 -6.41 9.71
C GLU A 179 25.32 -6.55 8.37
N TRP A 180 26.39 -7.36 8.29
CA TRP A 180 27.15 -7.54 7.05
C TRP A 180 26.24 -7.91 5.87
N GLY A 181 26.39 -7.19 4.75
CA GLY A 181 25.52 -7.34 3.57
C GLY A 181 24.36 -6.34 3.53
N THR A 182 24.10 -5.61 4.62
CA THR A 182 22.94 -4.70 4.68
C THR A 182 23.15 -3.45 3.84
N VAL A 183 22.13 -3.08 3.06
CA VAL A 183 22.06 -1.81 2.33
C VAL A 183 20.99 -0.89 2.92
N PHE A 184 21.33 0.39 3.08
CA PHE A 184 20.49 1.40 3.72
C PHE A 184 20.68 2.79 3.10
N VAL A 185 19.80 3.74 3.44
CA VAL A 185 19.98 5.16 3.12
C VAL A 185 20.89 5.77 4.18
N ASN A 186 21.95 6.44 3.78
CA ASN A 186 22.94 7.01 4.70
C ASN A 186 22.40 8.28 5.40
N CYS A 187 21.56 8.05 6.40
CA CYS A 187 20.86 9.05 7.18
C CYS A 187 20.66 8.52 8.60
N THR A 188 21.03 9.32 9.60
CA THR A 188 20.84 9.03 11.03
C THR A 188 19.42 9.36 11.50
N HIS A 189 18.68 10.14 10.72
CA HIS A 189 17.38 10.63 11.13
C HIS A 189 16.36 9.48 11.22
N PRO A 190 15.57 9.41 12.29
CA PRO A 190 14.50 8.44 12.40
C PRO A 190 13.47 8.70 11.30
N HIS A 191 13.37 7.77 10.35
CA HIS A 191 12.44 7.93 9.24
C HIS A 191 11.05 7.44 9.65
N TRP A 192 10.08 8.34 9.73
CA TRP A 192 8.71 7.96 10.09
C TRP A 192 7.96 7.45 8.86
N LYS A 193 7.70 6.14 8.77
CA LYS A 193 6.62 5.64 7.91
C LYS A 193 5.31 5.88 8.65
N ARG A 194 4.39 6.66 8.09
CA ARG A 194 3.03 6.73 8.65
C ARG A 194 2.35 5.38 8.37
N SER A 195 2.16 4.56 9.40
CA SER A 195 1.41 3.31 9.26
C SER A 195 -0.02 3.64 8.84
N ARG A 196 -0.44 3.17 7.67
CA ARG A 196 -1.83 3.33 7.20
C ARG A 196 -2.83 2.49 8.01
N LEU A 197 -2.35 1.50 8.77
CA LEU A 197 -3.21 0.52 9.44
C LEU A 197 -3.47 0.85 10.91
N THR A 198 -2.55 1.57 11.57
CA THR A 198 -2.63 1.79 13.02
C THR A 198 -2.84 3.25 13.39
N GLY A 199 -2.66 4.21 12.47
CA GLY A 199 -2.63 5.63 12.82
C GLY A 199 -1.39 6.03 13.63
N ASP A 200 -0.72 5.06 14.25
CA ASP A 200 0.60 5.21 14.87
C ASP A 200 1.67 5.44 13.81
N THR A 201 2.31 6.59 13.94
CA THR A 201 3.65 6.84 13.42
C THR A 201 4.64 5.96 14.19
N ASP A 202 5.85 5.78 13.65
CA ASP A 202 7.02 5.33 14.43
C ASP A 202 7.44 3.86 14.27
N ILE A 203 7.51 3.37 13.03
CA ILE A 203 8.51 2.33 12.71
C ILE A 203 9.58 2.95 11.82
N PRO A 204 10.82 3.12 12.32
CA PRO A 204 11.96 3.54 11.53
C PRO A 204 12.19 2.57 10.36
N TRP A 205 12.36 3.07 9.13
CA TRP A 205 12.62 2.21 7.95
C TRP A 205 13.89 1.37 8.10
N ASN A 206 14.85 1.88 8.86
CA ASN A 206 16.07 1.19 9.22
C ASN A 206 15.82 0.09 10.28
N LEU A 207 14.62 -0.02 10.86
CA LEU A 207 14.25 -1.14 11.76
C LEU A 207 13.18 -2.05 11.17
N LEU A 208 12.84 -1.89 9.88
CA LEU A 208 12.01 -2.87 9.22
C LEU A 208 12.81 -4.18 9.19
N PRO A 209 12.31 -5.25 9.84
CA PRO A 209 12.97 -6.54 9.74
C PRO A 209 13.05 -6.86 8.26
N GLU A 210 14.26 -7.19 7.79
CA GLU A 210 14.38 -7.77 6.45
C GLU A 210 13.38 -8.92 6.36
N PRO A 211 12.67 -9.08 5.24
CA PRO A 211 11.83 -10.25 5.04
C PRO A 211 12.75 -11.44 5.26
N LYS A 212 12.59 -12.13 6.40
CA LYS A 212 13.43 -13.27 6.76
C LYS A 212 13.50 -14.15 5.52
N ALA A 213 14.70 -14.33 4.98
CA ALA A 213 14.92 -15.27 3.90
C ALA A 213 14.21 -16.55 4.33
N SER A 214 13.25 -16.98 3.51
CA SER A 214 12.47 -18.19 3.76
C SER A 214 13.49 -19.30 3.97
N SER A 215 13.67 -19.71 5.23
CA SER A 215 14.50 -20.85 5.60
C SER A 215 13.74 -22.11 5.17
N ASN A 216 13.69 -22.35 3.87
CA ASN A 216 13.31 -23.65 3.33
C ASN A 216 14.56 -24.52 3.41
N GLY A 217 14.76 -25.10 4.60
CA GLY A 217 15.54 -26.32 4.79
C GLY A 217 14.69 -27.54 4.49
#